data_AF-A0A401LVJ1-F1
#
_entry.id   AF-A0A401LVJ1-F1
#
_cell.length_a   1.000
_cell.length_b   1.000
_cell.length_c   1.000
_cell.angle_alpha   90.00
_cell.angle_beta   90.00
_cell.angle_gamma   90.00
#
_symmetry.space_group_name_H-M   'P 1'
#
loop_
_entity.id
_entity.type
_entity.pdbx_description
1 polymer ?
#
loop_
_entity_poly.entity_id
_entity_poly.type
_entity_poly.pdbx_seq_one_letter_code
_entity_poly.pdbx_strand_id
1 'polypeptide(L)'
;MPSFHKKIYISCDGKILPCEKVSHKYALGEVTDKCVNINPELIAEKYNQIFEILNHQCNRCHGKMFCGKCFFFIDQIDSNHPKCNAYMDLKDFYYTFGKLLGILEHTPSIYNNILKIKLS
;
A
#
# COMPACT_ATOMS: atom_id res chain seq x y z
N MET A 1 -2.57 -6.92 3.26
CA MET A 1 -1.57 -6.20 4.07
C MET A 1 -0.49 -5.69 3.13
N PRO A 2 -0.05 -4.41 3.23
CA PRO A 2 0.95 -3.91 2.31
C PRO A 2 2.23 -4.71 2.50
N SER A 3 2.68 -5.34 1.40
CA SER A 3 3.91 -6.10 1.38
C SER A 3 5.07 -5.12 1.50
N PHE A 4 5.61 -4.99 2.72
CA PHE A 4 6.95 -4.46 2.89
C PHE A 4 7.89 -5.45 2.21
N HIS A 5 8.37 -5.09 1.03
CA HIS A 5 9.55 -5.74 0.51
C HIS A 5 10.69 -5.40 1.47
N LYS A 6 11.52 -6.37 1.84
CA LYS A 6 12.72 -6.17 2.69
C LYS A 6 13.82 -5.36 1.97
N LYS A 7 13.43 -4.46 1.07
CA LYS A 7 14.28 -3.64 0.22
C LYS A 7 14.18 -2.21 0.72
N ILE A 8 15.32 -1.53 0.70
CA ILE A 8 15.46 -0.12 1.08
C ILE A 8 16.13 0.57 -0.10
N TYR A 9 15.75 1.81 -0.38
CA TYR A 9 16.28 2.60 -1.47
C TYR A 9 17.08 3.77 -0.92
N ILE A 10 18.13 4.17 -1.63
CA ILE A 10 18.97 5.31 -1.25
C ILE A 10 18.97 6.29 -2.42
N SER A 11 18.61 7.54 -2.15
CA SER A 11 18.67 8.62 -3.15
C SER A 11 20.08 9.16 -3.34
N CYS A 12 20.33 9.89 -4.43
CA CYS A 12 21.63 10.54 -4.67
C CYS A 12 22.03 11.51 -3.55
N ASP A 13 21.05 12.09 -2.84
CA ASP A 13 21.26 12.99 -1.70
C ASP A 13 21.39 12.22 -0.38
N GLY A 14 21.67 10.91 -0.41
CA GLY A 14 21.87 10.09 0.80
C GLY A 14 20.60 9.68 1.54
N LYS A 15 19.41 10.19 1.19
CA LYS A 15 18.16 9.82 1.89
C LYS A 15 17.79 8.35 1.72
N ILE A 16 17.39 7.72 2.82
CA ILE A 16 16.91 6.33 2.89
C ILE A 16 15.40 6.31 2.71
N LEU A 17 14.88 5.61 1.71
CA LEU A 17 13.46 5.59 1.33
C LEU A 17 12.87 4.17 1.45
N PRO A 18 11.57 4.06 1.81
CA PRO A 18 10.89 2.76 1.95
C PRO A 18 10.58 2.10 0.60
N CYS A 19 10.37 2.88 -0.47
CA CYS A 19 10.30 2.38 -1.84
C CYS A 19 10.66 3.47 -2.85
N GLU A 20 10.85 3.08 -4.12
CA GLU A 20 11.24 3.98 -5.21
C GLU A 20 10.19 5.03 -5.58
N LYS A 21 8.92 4.79 -5.24
CA LYS A 21 7.79 5.65 -5.64
C LYS A 21 7.36 6.64 -4.55
N VAL A 22 7.88 6.49 -3.33
CA VAL A 22 7.45 7.29 -2.18
C VAL A 22 8.21 8.63 -2.16
N SER A 23 7.50 9.70 -1.85
CA SER A 23 8.08 11.04 -1.75
C SER A 23 9.21 11.09 -0.72
N HIS A 24 10.27 11.85 -1.02
CA HIS A 24 11.44 12.03 -0.15
C HIS A 24 11.09 12.64 1.22
N LYS A 25 9.89 13.21 1.39
CA LYS A 25 9.38 13.68 2.69
C LYS A 25 9.15 12.55 3.70
N TYR A 26 9.04 11.30 3.23
CA TYR A 26 8.89 10.10 4.05
C TYR A 26 10.19 9.31 4.18
N ALA A 27 11.35 9.98 4.08
CA ALA A 27 12.63 9.36 4.32
C ALA A 27 12.69 8.75 5.73
N LEU A 28 13.27 7.55 5.81
CA LEU A 28 13.47 6.78 7.03
C LEU A 28 14.73 7.22 7.77
N GLY A 29 15.64 7.88 7.07
CA GLY A 29 16.95 8.28 7.57
C GLY A 29 17.81 8.83 6.44
N GLU A 30 19.10 8.96 6.72
CA GLU A 30 20.08 9.54 5.80
C GLU A 30 21.43 8.87 5.94
N VAL A 31 22.08 8.61 4.81
CA VAL A 31 23.47 8.17 4.73
C VAL A 31 24.33 9.40 4.49
N THR A 32 25.31 9.58 5.36
CA THR A 32 26.34 10.62 5.24
C THR A 32 27.70 9.97 4.97
N ASP A 33 28.71 10.76 4.62
CA ASP A 33 30.08 10.26 4.39
C ASP A 33 30.69 9.55 5.60
N LYS A 34 30.18 9.82 6.81
CA LYS A 34 30.74 9.33 8.07
C LYS A 34 29.92 8.24 8.73
N CYS A 35 28.61 8.25 8.54
CA CYS A 35 27.71 7.31 9.22
C CYS A 35 26.35 7.21 8.52
N VAL A 36 25.63 6.15 8.88
CA VAL A 36 24.22 5.95 8.56
C VAL A 36 23.40 6.42 9.75
N ASN A 37 22.56 7.44 9.55
CA ASN A 37 21.65 7.94 10.57
C ASN A 37 20.24 7.37 10.34
N ILE A 38 19.85 6.41 11.18
CA ILE A 38 18.53 5.77 11.14
C ILE A 38 18.07 5.48 12.57
N ASN A 39 16.80 5.75 12.86
CA ASN A 39 16.19 5.49 14.16
C ASN A 39 15.03 4.48 13.98
N PRO A 40 15.28 3.18 14.15
CA PRO A 40 14.28 2.13 13.97
C PRO A 40 13.05 2.31 14.87
N GLU A 41 13.24 2.77 16.10
CA GLU A 41 12.17 2.95 17.09
C GLU A 41 11.18 4.03 16.62
N LEU A 42 11.69 5.19 16.19
CA LEU A 42 10.88 6.29 15.69
C LEU A 42 10.16 5.93 14.39
N ILE A 43 10.81 5.13 13.53
CA ILE A 43 10.17 4.59 12.33
C ILE A 43 9.02 3.67 12.73
N ALA A 44 9.25 2.71 13.62
CA ALA A 44 8.22 1.78 14.06
C ALA A 44 7.02 2.51 14.67
N GLU A 45 7.28 3.51 15.53
CA GLU A 45 6.24 4.33 16.15
C GLU A 45 5.39 5.06 15.11
N LYS A 46 6.01 5.75 14.14
CA LYS A 46 5.29 6.46 13.08
C LYS A 46 4.40 5.53 12.26
N TYR A 47 4.91 4.34 11.94
CA TYR A 47 4.14 3.36 11.17
C TYR A 47 2.97 2.81 11.98
N ASN A 48 3.18 2.49 13.25
CA ASN A 48 2.13 2.02 14.15
C ASN A 48 1.00 3.05 14.28
N GLN A 49 1.32 4.33 14.47
CA GLN A 49 0.35 5.42 14.52
C GLN A 49 -0.50 5.49 13.24
N ILE A 50 0.13 5.43 12.07
CA ILE A 50 -0.58 5.42 10.78
C ILE A 50 -1.49 4.19 10.67
N PHE A 51 -1.00 3.02 11.08
CA PHE A 51 -1.79 1.79 11.06
C PHE A 51 -3.01 1.88 11.97
N GLU A 52 -2.86 2.39 13.19
CA GLU A 52 -3.99 2.57 14.13
C GLU A 52 -5.08 3.45 13.52
N ILE A 53 -4.69 4.61 12.97
CA ILE A 53 -5.62 5.56 12.35
C ILE A 53 -6.36 4.90 11.16
N LEU A 54 -5.62 4.21 10.27
CA LEU A 54 -6.21 3.57 9.10
C LEU A 54 -7.04 2.33 9.44
N ASN A 55 -6.71 1.61 10.51
CA ASN A 55 -7.38 0.36 10.90
C ASN A 55 -8.89 0.55 11.08
N HIS A 56 -9.31 1.70 11.64
CA HIS A 56 -10.73 2.04 11.81
C HIS A 56 -11.50 2.05 10.49
N GLN A 57 -10.92 2.63 9.43
CA GLN A 57 -11.54 2.67 8.10
C GLN A 57 -11.39 1.34 7.37
N CYS A 58 -10.21 0.73 7.42
CA CYS A 58 -9.90 -0.52 6.75
C CYS A 58 -10.76 -1.69 7.25
N ASN A 59 -11.15 -1.71 8.53
CA ASN A 59 -12.01 -2.75 9.08
C ASN A 59 -13.44 -2.69 8.54
N ARG A 60 -13.92 -1.50 8.18
CA ARG A 60 -15.25 -1.28 7.58
C ARG A 60 -15.23 -1.36 6.05
N CYS A 61 -14.05 -1.35 5.45
CA CYS A 61 -13.87 -1.44 4.00
C CYS A 61 -14.09 -2.88 3.51
N HIS A 62 -15.05 -3.07 2.60
CA HIS A 62 -15.31 -4.36 1.98
C HIS A 62 -14.18 -4.79 1.03
N GLY A 63 -13.40 -3.84 0.53
CA GLY A 63 -12.23 -4.08 -0.31
C GLY A 63 -10.98 -4.57 0.41
N LYS A 64 -11.00 -4.72 1.75
CA LYS A 64 -9.78 -4.95 2.56
C LYS A 64 -8.97 -6.19 2.14
N MET A 65 -9.64 -7.24 1.66
CA MET A 65 -9.01 -8.52 1.31
C MET A 65 -8.05 -8.41 0.10
N PHE A 66 -8.32 -7.50 -0.83
CA PHE A 66 -7.55 -7.32 -2.06
C PHE A 66 -7.00 -5.89 -2.20
N CYS A 67 -7.09 -5.08 -1.15
CA CYS A 67 -6.57 -3.72 -1.17
C CYS A 67 -5.05 -3.72 -1.32
N GLY A 68 -4.58 -3.22 -2.47
CA GLY A 68 -3.17 -3.00 -2.78
C GLY A 68 -2.73 -1.53 -2.69
N LYS A 69 -3.58 -0.64 -2.16
CA LYS A 69 -3.27 0.79 -2.06
C LYS A 69 -2.16 1.00 -1.01
N CYS A 70 -1.09 1.68 -1.42
CA CYS A 70 -0.04 2.10 -0.50
C CYS A 70 -0.50 3.32 0.30
N PHE A 71 -0.33 3.29 1.63
CA PHE A 71 -0.81 4.34 2.53
C PHE A 71 -0.10 5.68 2.33
N PHE A 72 1.14 5.69 1.81
CA PHE A 72 1.85 6.93 1.46
C PHE A 72 1.20 7.72 0.31
N PHE A 73 0.30 7.08 -0.44
CA PHE A 73 -0.51 7.71 -1.50
C PHE A 73 -1.95 7.98 -1.06
N ILE A 74 -2.22 7.91 0.24
CA ILE A 74 -3.46 8.43 0.82
C ILE A 74 -3.26 9.92 1.06
N ASP A 75 -4.20 10.71 0.58
CA ASP A 75 -4.16 12.15 0.72
C ASP A 75 -4.20 12.53 2.20
N GLN A 76 -3.33 13.45 2.60
CA GLN A 76 -3.25 13.96 3.97
C GLN A 76 -3.02 12.86 5.03
N ILE A 77 -2.24 11.81 4.71
CA ILE A 77 -1.94 10.71 5.64
C ILE A 77 -1.33 11.16 6.98
N ASP A 78 -0.63 12.30 6.99
CA ASP A 78 -0.04 12.92 8.19
C ASP A 78 -1.06 13.75 9.01
N SER A 79 -2.33 13.83 8.59
CA SER A 79 -3.39 14.53 9.33
C SER A 79 -4.11 13.60 10.31
N ASN A 80 -4.84 14.17 11.29
CA ASN A 80 -5.54 13.39 12.32
C ASN A 80 -6.66 12.47 11.77
N HIS A 81 -7.20 12.77 10.59
CA HIS A 81 -8.31 12.03 9.98
C HIS A 81 -8.11 11.82 8.47
N PRO A 82 -7.11 11.01 8.06
CA PRO A 82 -6.83 10.77 6.65
C PRO A 82 -7.96 9.93 6.05
N LYS A 83 -8.52 10.34 4.91
CA LYS A 83 -9.58 9.57 4.23
C LYS A 83 -8.96 8.69 3.15
N CYS A 84 -9.18 7.39 3.25
CA CYS A 84 -8.70 6.47 2.21
C CYS A 84 -9.51 6.65 0.92
N ASN A 85 -8.86 7.13 -0.14
CA ASN A 85 -9.46 7.27 -1.48
C ASN A 85 -9.80 5.93 -2.15
N ALA A 86 -9.30 4.81 -1.62
CA ALA A 86 -9.62 3.46 -2.06
C ALA A 86 -10.63 2.75 -1.14
N TYR A 87 -11.26 3.48 -0.21
CA TYR A 87 -12.33 2.93 0.61
C TYR A 87 -13.48 2.45 -0.27
N MET A 88 -14.02 1.28 0.05
CA MET A 88 -15.06 0.62 -0.73
C MET A 88 -16.16 0.17 0.23
N ASP A 89 -17.35 0.74 0.04
CA ASP A 89 -18.54 0.27 0.71
C ASP A 89 -19.07 -1.04 0.06
N LEU A 90 -20.16 -1.59 0.61
CA LEU A 90 -20.72 -2.84 0.11
C LEU A 90 -21.24 -2.73 -1.33
N LYS A 91 -21.80 -1.58 -1.69
CA LYS A 91 -22.36 -1.34 -3.03
C LYS A 91 -21.24 -1.23 -4.06
N ASP A 92 -20.20 -0.47 -3.74
CA ASP A 92 -19.02 -0.33 -4.58
C ASP A 92 -18.29 -1.67 -4.76
N PHE A 93 -18.29 -2.51 -3.72
CA PHE A 93 -17.73 -3.86 -3.78
C PHE A 93 -18.49 -4.74 -4.78
N TYR A 94 -19.81 -4.85 -4.66
CA TYR A 94 -20.59 -5.67 -5.60
C TYR A 94 -20.52 -5.15 -7.03
N TYR A 95 -20.53 -3.82 -7.21
CA TYR A 95 -20.36 -3.22 -8.52
C TYR A 95 -19.00 -3.56 -9.14
N THR A 96 -17.92 -3.42 -8.37
CA THR A 96 -16.56 -3.75 -8.82
C THR A 96 -16.44 -5.24 -9.13
N PHE A 97 -16.99 -6.09 -8.26
CA PHE A 97 -16.97 -7.54 -8.43
C PHE A 97 -17.74 -7.98 -9.68
N GLY A 98 -18.95 -7.45 -9.89
CA GLY A 98 -19.75 -7.74 -11.08
C GLY A 98 -19.07 -7.33 -12.37
N LYS A 99 -18.39 -6.17 -12.38
CA LYS A 99 -17.58 -5.73 -13.52
C LYS A 99 -16.42 -6.68 -13.81
N LEU A 100 -15.71 -7.14 -12.77
CA LEU A 100 -14.62 -8.10 -12.93
C LEU A 100 -15.13 -9.45 -13.45
N LEU A 101 -16.27 -9.93 -12.94
CA LEU A 101 -16.91 -11.15 -13.41
C LEU A 101 -17.29 -11.06 -14.90
N GLY A 102 -17.92 -9.96 -15.31
CA GLY A 102 -18.28 -9.75 -16.72
C GLY A 102 -17.05 -9.72 -17.65
N ILE A 103 -15.93 -9.15 -17.22
CA ILE A 103 -14.67 -9.19 -18.00
C ILE A 103 -14.19 -10.63 -18.19
N LEU A 104 -14.27 -11.46 -17.14
CA LEU A 104 -13.88 -12.87 -17.20
C LEU A 104 -14.81 -13.67 -18.11
N GLU A 105 -16.11 -13.42 -18.07
CA GLU A 105 -17.11 -14.06 -18.93
C GLU A 105 -16.89 -13.73 -20.42
N HIS A 106 -16.56 -12.47 -20.73
CA HIS A 106 -16.35 -12.03 -22.11
C HIS A 106 -14.94 -12.28 -22.66
N THR A 107 -14.00 -12.74 -21.83
CA THR A 107 -12.60 -12.96 -22.24
C THR A 107 -12.07 -14.35 -21.87
N PRO A 108 -12.43 -15.40 -22.64
CA PRO A 108 -12.04 -16.79 -22.33
C PRO A 108 -10.52 -17.02 -22.25
N SER A 109 -9.73 -16.23 -22.98
CA SER A 109 -8.26 -16.30 -22.95
C SER A 109 -7.68 -15.92 -21.59
N ILE A 110 -8.25 -14.92 -20.89
CA ILE A 110 -7.81 -14.52 -19.55
C ILE A 110 -8.15 -15.63 -18.55
N TYR A 111 -9.37 -16.16 -18.60
CA TYR A 111 -9.78 -17.26 -17.73
C TYR A 111 -8.87 -18.49 -17.86
N ASN A 112 -8.57 -18.90 -19.10
CA ASN A 112 -7.68 -20.03 -19.38
C ASN A 112 -6.25 -19.79 -18.87
N ASN A 113 -5.75 -18.55 -18.91
CA ASN A 113 -4.43 -18.22 -18.37
C ASN A 113 -4.40 -18.27 -16.84
N ILE A 114 -5.47 -17.83 -16.17
CA ILE A 114 -5.59 -17.91 -14.71
C ILE A 114 -5.63 -19.38 -14.25
N LEU A 115 -6.36 -20.25 -14.96
CA LEU A 115 -6.42 -21.68 -14.64
C LEU A 115 -5.05 -22.36 -14.74
N LYS A 116 -4.22 -21.99 -15.71
CA LYS A 116 -2.87 -22.53 -15.88
C LYS A 116 -1.94 -22.19 -14.71
N ILE A 117 -2.07 -21.00 -14.12
CA ILE A 117 -1.25 -20.55 -12.98
C ILE A 117 -1.55 -21.35 -11.69
N LYS A 118 -2.76 -21.90 -11.54
CA LYS A 118 -3.14 -22.71 -10.37
C LYS A 118 -2.72 -24.18 -10.46
N LEU A 119 -2.28 -24.65 -11.63
CA LEU A 119 -1.90 -26.05 -11.90
C LEU A 119 -0.38 -26.28 -11.91
N SER A 120 0.41 -25.27 -11.51
CA SER A 120 1.87 -25.29 -11.34
C SER A 120 2.24 -24.98 -9.90
#